data_AF-A0A8J8SUP1-F1
#
_entry.id   AF-A0A8J8SUP1-F1
#
_cell.length_a   1.000
_cell.length_b   1.000
_cell.length_c   1.000
_cell.angle_alpha   90.00
_cell.angle_beta   90.00
_cell.angle_gamma   90.00
#
_symmetry.space_group_name_H-M   'P 1'
#
loop_
_entity.id
_entity.type
_entity.pdbx_description
1 polymer ?
#
loop_
_entity_poly.entity_id
_entity_poly.type
_entity_poly.pdbx_seq_one_letter_code
_entity_poly.pdbx_strand_id
1 'polypeptide(L)'
;MKFNENLQQKQLMRCHKNILILHKIQNMFKLKLPTDPRWANIAEGNIEEILTDHAWCEQKAATNAIGLITMLPEYPEIVTELLAIAQEELEHFRQVHEIIKQRGYTFGRTRKDDYVNELVNFIQKGGNRDDLIVDKMLFAAMIEARSCERFKVLTENIKDEELKTFYRELMISEANHYTTFIGFARQLGDEQRVNVRWEEWLEYEAKVIQSYGKGETIHGQNYNIKLRKLTFENIANWFLKNFFQGLVIIGPIGLTIFVIWYVVTSIDNIIPSVAKEIPGLVFISTIVFTAILGYLGNKFVVGRFFFDAMDRLLEKTPGVKHIYTPTKDVMSSFVGDKKKFNDPVWVKTNENPEIWRIGFLTQKEMADVEKHNYVAVYLPHSYAISGWVIVTEEKNIKPVVGMTAASAMKFAVSGGVAGFHSDDNIFKAPEQQGFKTHYPLMNLKLFQIKILYKTIQQILS
;
A
#
# COMPACT_ATOMS: atom_id res chain seq x y z
N MET A 1 -69.84 11.09 -9.42
CA MET A 1 -69.48 9.67 -9.19
C MET A 1 -68.43 9.14 -10.17
N LYS A 2 -68.52 9.36 -11.49
CA LYS A 2 -67.57 8.81 -12.50
C LYS A 2 -66.11 9.30 -12.47
N PHE A 3 -65.77 10.36 -11.73
CA PHE A 3 -64.40 10.89 -11.66
C PHE A 3 -63.53 10.16 -10.62
N ASN A 4 -64.13 9.62 -9.55
CA ASN A 4 -63.40 8.89 -8.51
C ASN A 4 -63.06 7.44 -8.91
N GLU A 5 -63.92 6.78 -9.69
CA GLU A 5 -63.68 5.41 -10.20
C GLU A 5 -62.48 5.34 -11.17
N ASN A 6 -62.24 6.42 -11.92
CA ASN A 6 -61.18 6.48 -12.93
C ASN A 6 -59.78 6.73 -12.30
N LEU A 7 -59.75 7.43 -11.15
CA LEU A 7 -58.52 7.61 -10.36
C LEU A 7 -58.18 6.33 -9.59
N GLN A 8 -59.20 5.64 -9.03
CA GLN A 8 -59.06 4.33 -8.42
C GLN A 8 -58.60 3.27 -9.42
N GLN A 9 -59.14 3.23 -10.65
CA GLN A 9 -58.67 2.31 -11.70
C GLN A 9 -57.24 2.59 -12.17
N LYS A 10 -56.84 3.86 -12.30
CA LYS A 10 -55.45 4.22 -12.64
C LYS A 10 -54.46 3.90 -11.51
N GLN A 11 -54.85 4.09 -10.25
CA GLN A 11 -54.07 3.66 -9.10
C GLN A 11 -54.00 2.13 -9.00
N LEU A 12 -55.11 1.40 -9.22
CA LEU A 12 -55.12 -0.06 -9.27
C LEU A 12 -54.24 -0.61 -10.40
N MET A 13 -54.29 -0.03 -11.60
CA MET A 13 -53.47 -0.45 -12.75
C MET A 13 -51.97 -0.19 -12.52
N ARG A 14 -51.62 0.92 -11.85
CA ARG A 14 -50.23 1.23 -11.46
C ARG A 14 -49.75 0.30 -10.34
N CYS A 15 -50.62 -0.02 -9.39
CA CYS A 15 -50.35 -1.00 -8.33
C CYS A 15 -50.18 -2.42 -8.91
N HIS A 16 -51.03 -2.82 -9.87
CA HIS A 16 -50.97 -4.12 -10.54
C HIS A 16 -49.71 -4.28 -11.41
N LYS A 17 -49.28 -3.23 -12.13
CA LYS A 17 -47.99 -3.22 -12.85
C LYS A 17 -46.79 -3.33 -11.89
N ASN A 18 -46.84 -2.63 -10.75
CA ASN A 18 -45.79 -2.72 -9.73
C ASN A 18 -45.73 -4.11 -9.09
N ILE A 19 -46.89 -4.72 -8.79
CA ILE A 19 -46.99 -6.09 -8.27
C ILE A 19 -46.47 -7.12 -9.28
N LEU A 20 -46.80 -6.97 -10.58
CA LEU A 20 -46.29 -7.85 -11.64
C LEU A 20 -44.77 -7.74 -11.81
N ILE A 21 -44.19 -6.53 -11.71
CA ILE A 21 -42.74 -6.32 -11.72
C ILE A 21 -42.10 -6.97 -10.49
N LEU A 22 -42.64 -6.75 -9.29
CA LEU A 22 -42.13 -7.32 -8.03
C LEU A 22 -42.23 -8.85 -7.97
N HIS A 23 -43.26 -9.45 -8.57
CA HIS A 23 -43.44 -10.89 -8.66
C HIS A 23 -42.52 -11.52 -9.73
N LYS A 24 -42.28 -10.81 -10.84
CA LYS A 24 -41.33 -11.23 -11.88
C LYS A 24 -39.88 -11.18 -11.37
N ILE A 25 -39.54 -10.15 -10.59
CA ILE A 25 -38.25 -9.97 -9.90
C ILE A 25 -37.99 -11.11 -8.88
N GLN A 26 -39.00 -11.55 -8.13
CA GLN A 26 -38.86 -12.67 -7.18
C GLN A 26 -38.50 -14.01 -7.85
N ASN A 27 -39.06 -14.27 -9.03
CA ASN A 27 -38.73 -15.46 -9.83
C ASN A 27 -37.44 -15.30 -10.66
N MET A 28 -36.88 -14.08 -10.73
CA MET A 28 -35.75 -13.74 -11.59
C MET A 28 -34.40 -14.10 -10.95
N PHE A 29 -34.23 -13.88 -9.65
CA PHE A 29 -32.94 -14.03 -8.97
C PHE A 29 -32.65 -15.44 -8.46
N LYS A 30 -33.69 -16.28 -8.34
CA LYS A 30 -33.63 -17.65 -7.80
C LYS A 30 -32.94 -17.79 -6.43
N LEU A 31 -32.77 -16.70 -5.66
CA LEU A 31 -32.24 -16.77 -4.29
C LEU A 31 -33.06 -17.77 -3.48
N LYS A 32 -32.39 -18.76 -2.87
CA LYS A 32 -33.09 -19.89 -2.22
C LYS A 32 -33.71 -19.50 -0.87
N LEU A 33 -33.25 -18.40 -0.26
CA LEU A 33 -33.78 -17.88 1.00
C LEU A 33 -34.05 -16.38 0.92
N PRO A 34 -35.31 -15.95 1.12
CA PRO A 34 -35.66 -14.54 1.23
C PRO A 34 -35.18 -13.95 2.57
N THR A 35 -34.94 -12.65 2.59
CA THR A 35 -34.65 -11.90 3.82
C THR A 35 -35.90 -11.88 4.71
N ASP A 36 -35.72 -12.10 6.01
CA ASP A 36 -36.80 -11.98 6.99
C ASP A 36 -37.30 -10.52 7.03
N PRO A 37 -38.60 -10.23 6.78
CA PRO A 37 -39.14 -8.87 6.84
C PRO A 37 -38.86 -8.15 8.16
N ARG A 38 -38.65 -8.88 9.27
CA ARG A 38 -38.25 -8.29 10.56
C ARG A 38 -36.92 -7.56 10.49
N TRP A 39 -36.01 -7.95 9.59
CA TRP A 39 -34.75 -7.25 9.37
C TRP A 39 -34.98 -5.77 8.98
N ALA A 40 -36.03 -5.47 8.22
CA ALA A 40 -36.36 -4.10 7.84
C ALA A 40 -36.66 -3.21 9.07
N ASN A 41 -37.30 -3.78 10.10
CA ASN A 41 -37.58 -3.07 11.35
C ASN A 41 -36.30 -2.80 12.15
N ILE A 42 -35.34 -3.72 12.10
CA ILE A 42 -34.02 -3.54 12.73
C ILE A 42 -33.25 -2.44 11.98
N ALA A 43 -33.25 -2.48 10.65
CA ALA A 43 -32.65 -1.46 9.80
C ALA A 43 -33.29 -0.08 10.04
N GLU A 44 -34.62 0.00 10.15
CA GLU A 44 -35.34 1.24 10.45
C GLU A 44 -34.96 1.83 11.83
N GLY A 45 -34.62 0.97 12.80
CA GLY A 45 -34.18 1.40 14.12
C GLY A 45 -32.85 2.17 14.12
N ASN A 46 -32.04 2.06 13.06
CA ASN A 46 -30.73 2.69 12.95
C ASN A 46 -30.38 3.08 11.50
N ILE A 47 -31.14 4.03 10.96
CA ILE A 47 -30.99 4.52 9.57
C ILE A 47 -29.59 5.07 9.28
N GLU A 48 -28.96 5.76 10.23
CA GLU A 48 -27.61 6.33 10.05
C GLU A 48 -26.56 5.26 9.78
N GLU A 49 -26.62 4.13 10.52
CA GLU A 49 -25.71 3.01 10.33
C GLU A 49 -25.98 2.29 9.01
N ILE A 50 -27.25 2.05 8.65
CA ILE A 50 -27.65 1.43 7.39
C ILE A 50 -27.16 2.25 6.19
N LEU A 51 -27.38 3.57 6.20
CA LEU A 51 -26.93 4.44 5.10
C LEU A 51 -25.40 4.48 5.01
N THR A 52 -24.71 4.48 6.15
CA THR A 52 -23.24 4.42 6.16
C THR A 52 -22.74 3.11 5.54
N ASP A 53 -23.28 1.97 5.96
CA ASP A 53 -22.90 0.65 5.45
C ASP A 53 -23.23 0.52 3.95
N HIS A 54 -24.40 0.99 3.55
CA HIS A 54 -24.84 1.03 2.15
C HIS A 54 -23.90 1.85 1.29
N ALA A 55 -23.55 3.08 1.68
CA ALA A 55 -22.60 3.90 0.94
C ALA A 55 -21.25 3.14 0.74
N TRP A 56 -20.73 2.49 1.78
CA TRP A 56 -19.53 1.68 1.61
C TRP A 56 -19.74 0.47 0.68
N CYS A 57 -20.94 -0.11 0.62
CA CYS A 57 -21.28 -1.16 -0.35
C CYS A 57 -21.17 -0.65 -1.79
N GLU A 58 -21.75 0.50 -2.12
CA GLU A 58 -21.69 1.05 -3.50
C GLU A 58 -20.24 1.35 -3.91
N GLN A 59 -19.46 1.94 -3.00
CA GLN A 59 -18.04 2.21 -3.27
C GLN A 59 -17.24 0.91 -3.51
N LYS A 60 -17.55 -0.16 -2.77
CA LYS A 60 -16.94 -1.49 -2.96
C LYS A 60 -17.39 -2.12 -4.27
N ALA A 61 -18.66 -1.99 -4.67
CA ALA A 61 -19.17 -2.47 -5.95
C ALA A 61 -18.47 -1.79 -7.13
N ALA A 62 -18.34 -0.46 -7.09
CA ALA A 62 -17.55 0.30 -8.07
C ALA A 62 -16.09 -0.18 -8.15
N THR A 63 -15.46 -0.43 -7.00
CA THR A 63 -14.08 -0.92 -6.93
C THR A 63 -13.96 -2.34 -7.51
N ASN A 64 -14.95 -3.20 -7.28
CA ASN A 64 -14.99 -4.54 -7.83
C ASN A 64 -15.11 -4.52 -9.37
N ALA A 65 -15.98 -3.67 -9.91
CA ALA A 65 -16.10 -3.46 -11.35
C ALA A 65 -14.78 -2.96 -11.97
N ILE A 66 -14.10 -2.00 -11.33
CA ILE A 66 -12.76 -1.54 -11.75
C ILE A 66 -11.73 -2.67 -11.72
N GLY A 67 -11.78 -3.52 -10.69
CA GLY A 67 -10.94 -4.71 -10.60
C GLY A 67 -11.15 -5.66 -11.78
N LEU A 68 -12.40 -5.92 -12.17
CA LEU A 68 -12.74 -6.76 -13.32
C LEU A 68 -12.21 -6.19 -14.64
N ILE A 69 -12.26 -4.86 -14.84
CA ILE A 69 -11.70 -4.20 -16.04
C ILE A 69 -10.23 -4.57 -16.24
N THR A 70 -9.43 -4.57 -15.16
CA THR A 70 -8.00 -4.92 -15.25
C THR A 70 -7.75 -6.37 -15.67
N MET A 71 -8.75 -7.24 -15.50
CA MET A 71 -8.68 -8.66 -15.87
C MET A 71 -9.16 -8.93 -17.29
N LEU A 72 -9.80 -7.97 -17.97
CA LEU A 72 -10.50 -8.15 -19.24
C LEU A 72 -10.06 -7.20 -20.37
N PRO A 73 -8.77 -6.86 -20.54
CA PRO A 73 -8.34 -5.91 -21.58
C PRO A 73 -8.67 -6.36 -23.01
N GLU A 74 -8.85 -7.66 -23.24
CA GLU A 74 -9.20 -8.23 -24.55
C GLU A 74 -10.69 -8.06 -24.93
N TYR A 75 -11.55 -7.62 -24.00
CA TYR A 75 -13.02 -7.58 -24.19
C TYR A 75 -13.55 -6.15 -24.08
N PRO A 76 -13.34 -5.30 -25.12
CA PRO A 76 -13.62 -3.86 -25.05
C PRO A 76 -15.10 -3.52 -24.78
N GLU A 77 -16.03 -4.33 -25.29
CA GLU A 77 -17.47 -4.13 -25.03
C GLU A 77 -17.81 -4.39 -23.55
N ILE A 78 -17.28 -5.47 -22.97
CA ILE A 78 -17.48 -5.78 -21.55
C ILE A 78 -16.81 -4.71 -20.68
N VAL A 79 -15.63 -4.23 -21.06
CA VAL A 79 -14.95 -3.13 -20.36
C VAL A 79 -15.79 -1.85 -20.39
N THR A 80 -16.43 -1.53 -21.52
CA THR A 80 -17.30 -0.35 -21.65
C THR A 80 -18.49 -0.43 -20.69
N GLU A 81 -19.13 -1.59 -20.61
CA GLU A 81 -20.23 -1.81 -19.67
C GLU A 81 -19.79 -1.82 -18.21
N LEU A 82 -18.65 -2.44 -17.87
CA LEU A 82 -18.10 -2.39 -16.51
C LEU A 82 -17.73 -0.97 -16.08
N LEU A 83 -17.28 -0.12 -17.01
CA LEU A 83 -17.05 1.30 -16.74
C LEU A 83 -18.36 2.02 -16.44
N ALA A 84 -19.43 1.72 -17.18
CA ALA A 84 -20.76 2.29 -16.93
C ALA A 84 -21.29 1.86 -15.55
N ILE A 85 -21.17 0.58 -15.19
CA ILE A 85 -21.54 0.07 -13.86
C ILE A 85 -20.72 0.78 -12.77
N ALA A 86 -19.39 0.87 -12.92
CA ALA A 86 -18.56 1.53 -11.92
C ALA A 86 -18.92 3.02 -11.73
N GLN A 87 -19.33 3.71 -12.80
CA GLN A 87 -19.81 5.09 -12.73
C GLN A 87 -21.16 5.19 -12.04
N GLU A 88 -22.10 4.29 -12.35
CA GLU A 88 -23.41 4.22 -11.73
C GLU A 88 -23.30 3.94 -10.22
N GLU A 89 -22.43 3.01 -9.81
CA GLU A 89 -22.18 2.72 -8.40
C GLU A 89 -21.57 3.90 -7.62
N LEU A 90 -20.65 4.65 -8.24
CA LEU A 90 -20.14 5.88 -7.63
C LEU A 90 -21.22 6.98 -7.53
N GLU A 91 -22.19 6.97 -8.44
CA GLU A 91 -23.34 7.86 -8.38
C GLU A 91 -24.32 7.43 -7.26
N HIS A 92 -24.58 6.13 -7.09
CA HIS A 92 -25.33 5.61 -5.93
C HIS A 92 -24.63 6.01 -4.62
N PHE A 93 -23.31 5.79 -4.52
CA PHE A 93 -22.53 6.23 -3.37
C PHE A 93 -22.73 7.72 -3.06
N ARG A 94 -22.66 8.56 -4.10
CA ARG A 94 -22.89 10.01 -3.98
C ARG A 94 -24.29 10.31 -3.47
N GLN A 95 -25.32 9.63 -3.99
CA GLN A 95 -26.70 9.81 -3.57
C GLN A 95 -26.90 9.45 -2.10
N VAL A 96 -26.42 8.29 -1.65
CA VAL A 96 -26.49 7.87 -0.24
C VAL A 96 -25.77 8.88 0.66
N HIS A 97 -24.59 9.32 0.27
CA HIS A 97 -23.81 10.31 1.02
C HIS A 97 -24.52 11.66 1.13
N GLU A 98 -25.22 12.11 0.08
CA GLU A 98 -26.04 13.33 0.15
C GLU A 98 -27.25 13.15 1.08
N ILE A 99 -27.89 11.98 1.12
CA ILE A 99 -28.96 11.68 2.10
C ILE A 99 -28.42 11.76 3.53
N ILE A 100 -27.25 11.16 3.81
CA ILE A 100 -26.58 11.24 5.12
C ILE A 100 -26.39 12.71 5.53
N LYS A 101 -25.87 13.55 4.62
CA LYS A 101 -25.66 14.99 4.87
C LYS A 101 -26.96 15.75 5.11
N GLN A 102 -27.97 15.52 4.28
CA GLN A 102 -29.27 16.20 4.38
C GLN A 102 -29.98 15.88 5.69
N ARG A 103 -29.79 14.67 6.21
CA ARG A 103 -30.35 14.21 7.49
C ARG A 103 -29.51 14.59 8.71
N GLY A 104 -28.38 15.27 8.51
CA GLY A 104 -27.48 15.71 9.59
C GLY A 104 -26.73 14.57 10.28
N TYR A 105 -26.62 13.42 9.63
CA TYR A 105 -25.87 12.27 10.12
C TYR A 105 -24.37 12.41 9.86
N THR A 106 -23.57 11.65 10.61
CA THR A 106 -22.13 11.57 10.43
C THR A 106 -21.80 10.37 9.54
N PHE A 107 -21.06 10.59 8.46
CA PHE A 107 -20.60 9.48 7.64
C PHE A 107 -19.56 8.65 8.40
N GLY A 108 -19.94 7.44 8.79
CA GLY A 108 -19.11 6.57 9.62
C GLY A 108 -17.98 5.88 8.84
N ARG A 109 -17.04 5.28 9.59
CA ARG A 109 -15.93 4.52 9.01
C ARG A 109 -16.42 3.23 8.35
N THR A 110 -15.71 2.83 7.29
CA THR A 110 -15.93 1.53 6.65
C THR A 110 -15.77 0.38 7.66
N ARG A 111 -16.61 -0.64 7.52
CA ARG A 111 -16.62 -1.83 8.35
C ARG A 111 -16.32 -3.07 7.51
N LYS A 112 -15.87 -4.12 8.19
CA LYS A 112 -15.70 -5.42 7.57
C LYS A 112 -17.08 -6.02 7.28
N ASP A 113 -17.27 -6.43 6.03
CA ASP A 113 -18.49 -7.08 5.58
C ASP A 113 -18.33 -8.60 5.68
N ASP A 114 -18.83 -9.18 6.77
CA ASP A 114 -18.62 -10.61 7.05
C ASP A 114 -19.31 -11.52 6.01
N TYR A 115 -20.47 -11.11 5.50
CA TYR A 115 -21.18 -11.81 4.42
C TYR A 115 -20.34 -11.85 3.14
N VAL A 116 -19.89 -10.69 2.67
CA VAL A 116 -19.06 -10.60 1.45
C VAL A 116 -17.77 -11.39 1.63
N ASN A 117 -17.12 -11.29 2.79
CA ASN A 117 -15.89 -12.03 3.07
C ASN A 117 -16.09 -13.55 3.12
N GLU A 118 -17.26 -14.02 3.52
CA GLU A 118 -17.60 -15.44 3.49
C GLU A 118 -17.79 -15.92 2.06
N LEU A 119 -18.53 -15.15 1.23
CA LEU A 119 -18.70 -15.41 -0.20
C LEU A 119 -17.37 -15.41 -0.97
N VAL A 120 -16.44 -14.51 -0.64
CA VAL A 120 -15.09 -14.49 -1.26
C VAL A 120 -14.35 -15.82 -1.07
N ASN A 121 -14.62 -16.59 -0.01
CA ASN A 121 -13.98 -17.89 0.20
C ASN A 121 -14.49 -18.97 -0.75
N PHE A 122 -15.67 -18.79 -1.35
CA PHE A 122 -16.25 -19.72 -2.30
C PHE A 122 -15.75 -19.51 -3.74
N ILE A 123 -15.14 -18.36 -4.00
CA ILE A 123 -14.45 -18.10 -5.27
C ILE A 123 -13.36 -19.16 -5.46
N GLN A 124 -13.35 -19.83 -6.61
CA GLN A 124 -12.37 -20.86 -6.93
C GLN A 124 -10.95 -20.28 -6.89
N LYS A 125 -10.12 -20.87 -6.02
CA LYS A 125 -8.70 -20.50 -5.85
C LYS A 125 -7.84 -21.46 -6.68
N GLY A 126 -7.42 -21.02 -7.86
CA GLY A 126 -6.68 -21.84 -8.84
C GLY A 126 -7.54 -22.21 -10.05
N GLY A 127 -6.90 -22.76 -11.10
CA GLY A 127 -7.53 -22.97 -12.41
C GLY A 127 -6.91 -22.07 -13.50
N ASN A 128 -7.54 -22.02 -14.67
CA ASN A 128 -7.15 -21.07 -15.71
C ASN A 128 -7.74 -19.67 -15.41
N ARG A 129 -7.21 -18.64 -16.08
CA ARG A 129 -7.63 -17.25 -15.89
C ARG A 129 -9.14 -17.06 -16.13
N ASP A 130 -9.69 -17.74 -17.13
CA ASP A 130 -11.06 -17.55 -17.57
C ASP A 130 -12.06 -18.07 -16.53
N ASP A 131 -11.80 -19.23 -15.92
CA ASP A 131 -12.60 -19.79 -14.84
C ASP A 131 -12.67 -18.83 -13.64
N LEU A 132 -11.54 -18.21 -13.27
CA LEU A 132 -11.49 -17.23 -12.20
C LEU A 132 -12.30 -15.96 -12.52
N ILE A 133 -12.23 -15.48 -13.77
CA ILE A 133 -12.99 -14.31 -14.21
C ILE A 133 -14.49 -14.60 -14.17
N VAL A 134 -14.91 -15.75 -14.71
CA VAL A 134 -16.30 -16.20 -14.65
C VAL A 134 -16.79 -16.26 -13.20
N ASP A 135 -16.00 -16.84 -12.30
CA ASP A 135 -16.41 -16.95 -10.89
C ASP A 135 -16.47 -15.60 -10.17
N LYS A 136 -15.61 -14.63 -10.55
CA LYS A 136 -15.69 -13.24 -10.07
C LYS A 136 -16.92 -12.50 -10.62
N MET A 137 -17.34 -12.77 -11.85
CA MET A 137 -18.60 -12.24 -12.42
C MET A 137 -19.80 -12.81 -11.67
N LEU A 138 -19.82 -14.12 -11.40
CA LEU A 138 -20.87 -14.77 -10.61
C LEU A 138 -20.90 -14.25 -9.17
N PHE A 139 -19.74 -14.01 -8.56
CA PHE A 139 -19.65 -13.36 -7.26
C PHE A 139 -20.26 -11.96 -7.27
N ALA A 140 -19.93 -11.11 -8.26
CA ALA A 140 -20.53 -9.78 -8.41
C ALA A 140 -22.05 -9.89 -8.53
N ALA A 141 -22.55 -10.76 -9.43
CA ALA A 141 -23.98 -11.02 -9.60
C ALA A 141 -24.67 -11.45 -8.29
N MET A 142 -24.00 -12.24 -7.44
CA MET A 142 -24.57 -12.66 -6.15
C MET A 142 -24.77 -11.49 -5.18
N ILE A 143 -23.81 -10.55 -5.15
CA ILE A 143 -23.92 -9.35 -4.32
C ILE A 143 -25.11 -8.51 -4.78
N GLU A 144 -25.20 -8.19 -6.07
CA GLU A 144 -26.30 -7.34 -6.59
C GLU A 144 -27.67 -8.01 -6.41
N ALA A 145 -27.74 -9.34 -6.58
CA ALA A 145 -28.98 -10.08 -6.34
C ALA A 145 -29.45 -9.95 -4.88
N ARG A 146 -28.52 -10.03 -3.91
CA ARG A 146 -28.85 -9.91 -2.49
C ARG A 146 -29.16 -8.46 -2.11
N SER A 147 -28.42 -7.48 -2.64
CA SER A 147 -28.71 -6.04 -2.48
C SER A 147 -30.12 -5.73 -2.98
N CYS A 148 -30.46 -6.15 -4.20
CA CYS A 148 -31.78 -5.99 -4.77
C CYS A 148 -32.89 -6.57 -3.89
N GLU A 149 -32.69 -7.79 -3.38
CA GLU A 149 -33.70 -8.45 -2.54
C GLU A 149 -33.91 -7.73 -1.22
N ARG A 150 -32.84 -7.17 -0.63
CA ARG A 150 -32.94 -6.40 0.61
C ARG A 150 -33.50 -5.00 0.41
N PHE A 151 -33.18 -4.32 -0.69
CA PHE A 151 -33.82 -3.07 -1.03
C PHE A 151 -35.32 -3.23 -1.25
N LYS A 152 -35.75 -4.33 -1.87
CA LYS A 152 -37.18 -4.68 -1.93
C LYS A 152 -37.80 -4.77 -0.53
N VAL A 153 -37.16 -5.52 0.38
CA VAL A 153 -37.64 -5.67 1.76
C VAL A 153 -37.68 -4.32 2.47
N LEU A 154 -36.70 -3.43 2.29
CA LEU A 154 -36.74 -2.07 2.81
C LEU A 154 -37.93 -1.29 2.25
N THR A 155 -38.09 -1.24 0.93
CA THR A 155 -39.20 -0.54 0.26
C THR A 155 -40.57 -1.02 0.73
N GLU A 156 -40.73 -2.32 0.98
CA GLU A 156 -42.02 -2.91 1.40
C GLU A 156 -42.34 -2.68 2.89
N ASN A 157 -41.34 -2.47 3.75
CA ASN A 157 -41.52 -2.56 5.20
C ASN A 157 -41.13 -1.30 6.01
N ILE A 158 -40.25 -0.42 5.53
CA ILE A 158 -39.91 0.81 6.28
C ILE A 158 -41.03 1.86 6.18
N LYS A 159 -41.12 2.78 7.14
CA LYS A 159 -42.14 3.85 7.16
C LYS A 159 -41.69 5.12 6.45
N ASP A 160 -40.39 5.29 6.30
CA ASP A 160 -39.78 6.45 5.66
C ASP A 160 -40.06 6.47 4.14
N GLU A 161 -40.99 7.33 3.71
CA GLU A 161 -41.45 7.39 2.31
C GLU A 161 -40.38 7.91 1.34
N GLU A 162 -39.44 8.74 1.81
CA GLU A 162 -38.32 9.21 1.00
C GLU A 162 -37.36 8.04 0.73
N LEU A 163 -36.96 7.31 1.79
CA LEU A 163 -36.09 6.14 1.65
C LEU A 163 -36.76 5.00 0.88
N LYS A 164 -38.08 4.80 1.03
CA LYS A 164 -38.81 3.82 0.21
C LYS A 164 -38.66 4.08 -1.27
N THR A 165 -38.82 5.35 -1.67
CA THR A 165 -38.70 5.77 -3.07
C THR A 165 -37.27 5.56 -3.54
N PHE A 166 -36.30 6.00 -2.74
CA PHE A 166 -34.87 5.83 -3.03
C PHE A 166 -34.45 4.36 -3.20
N TYR A 167 -34.73 3.50 -2.22
CA TYR A 167 -34.38 2.07 -2.30
C TYR A 167 -35.12 1.33 -3.42
N ARG A 168 -36.30 1.82 -3.82
CA ARG A 168 -37.02 1.25 -4.95
C ARG A 168 -36.34 1.52 -6.28
N GLU A 169 -35.76 2.71 -6.45
CA GLU A 169 -35.00 3.06 -7.65
C GLU A 169 -33.71 2.25 -7.71
N LEU A 170 -32.99 2.14 -6.59
CA LEU A 170 -31.79 1.30 -6.48
C LEU A 170 -32.07 -0.18 -6.74
N MET A 171 -33.16 -0.73 -6.18
CA MET A 171 -33.56 -2.11 -6.46
C MET A 171 -33.67 -2.39 -7.98
N ILE A 172 -34.05 -1.39 -8.80
CA ILE A 172 -34.15 -1.55 -10.25
C ILE A 172 -32.76 -1.56 -10.91
N SER A 173 -31.83 -0.70 -10.47
CA SER A 173 -30.45 -0.69 -10.99
C SER A 173 -29.71 -1.98 -10.61
N GLU A 174 -29.82 -2.41 -9.36
CA GLU A 174 -29.24 -3.68 -8.86
C GLU A 174 -29.70 -4.89 -9.67
N ALA A 175 -30.99 -4.92 -10.01
CA ALA A 175 -31.56 -5.99 -10.83
C ALA A 175 -30.91 -6.04 -12.23
N ASN A 176 -30.61 -4.86 -12.81
CA ASN A 176 -29.94 -4.77 -14.10
C ASN A 176 -28.49 -5.24 -13.98
N HIS A 177 -27.75 -4.77 -12.96
CA HIS A 177 -26.35 -5.17 -12.74
C HIS A 177 -26.20 -6.67 -12.54
N TYR A 178 -27.07 -7.28 -11.73
CA TYR A 178 -27.17 -8.73 -11.60
C TYR A 178 -27.27 -9.42 -12.97
N THR A 179 -28.23 -9.00 -13.80
CA THR A 179 -28.44 -9.63 -15.10
C THR A 179 -27.25 -9.45 -16.04
N THR A 180 -26.61 -8.29 -15.99
CA THR A 180 -25.44 -7.96 -16.81
C THR A 180 -24.24 -8.82 -16.41
N PHE A 181 -23.94 -8.98 -15.12
CA PHE A 181 -22.84 -9.83 -14.66
C PHE A 181 -23.06 -11.31 -15.01
N ILE A 182 -24.28 -11.84 -14.87
CA ILE A 182 -24.61 -13.20 -15.35
C ILE A 182 -24.43 -13.31 -16.87
N GLY A 183 -24.82 -12.27 -17.62
CA GLY A 183 -24.61 -12.18 -19.07
C GLY A 183 -23.13 -12.27 -19.45
N PHE A 184 -22.28 -11.50 -18.79
CA PHE A 184 -20.83 -11.55 -19.01
C PHE A 184 -20.23 -12.91 -18.65
N ALA A 185 -20.65 -13.51 -17.52
CA ALA A 185 -20.19 -14.84 -17.15
C ALA A 185 -20.51 -15.88 -18.25
N ARG A 186 -21.71 -15.84 -18.83
CA ARG A 186 -22.13 -16.72 -19.94
C ARG A 186 -21.44 -16.42 -21.26
N GLN A 187 -21.06 -15.16 -21.51
CA GLN A 187 -20.31 -14.78 -22.71
C GLN A 187 -18.84 -15.22 -22.63
N LEU A 188 -18.25 -15.18 -21.44
CA LEU A 188 -16.85 -15.48 -21.19
C LEU A 188 -16.59 -16.98 -20.96
N GLY A 189 -17.58 -17.71 -20.44
CA GLY A 189 -17.49 -19.16 -20.18
C GLY A 189 -18.48 -19.99 -20.99
N ASP A 190 -18.42 -21.31 -20.84
CA ASP A 190 -19.46 -22.20 -21.37
C ASP A 190 -20.78 -21.99 -20.60
N GLU A 191 -21.86 -21.69 -21.32
CA GLU A 191 -23.14 -21.32 -20.72
C GLU A 191 -23.70 -22.41 -19.78
N GLN A 192 -23.56 -23.70 -20.15
CA GLN A 192 -24.05 -24.79 -19.30
C GLN A 192 -23.25 -24.88 -18.00
N ARG A 193 -21.92 -24.80 -18.09
CA ARG A 193 -21.03 -24.79 -16.93
C ARG A 193 -21.28 -23.58 -16.03
N VAL A 194 -21.47 -22.40 -16.60
CA VAL A 194 -21.79 -21.17 -15.86
C VAL A 194 -23.12 -21.31 -15.11
N ASN A 195 -24.14 -21.85 -15.76
CA ASN A 195 -25.45 -22.05 -15.12
C ASN A 195 -25.37 -23.07 -13.97
N VAL A 196 -24.62 -24.17 -14.12
CA VAL A 196 -24.37 -25.13 -13.04
C VAL A 196 -23.63 -24.44 -11.89
N ARG A 197 -22.56 -23.70 -12.19
CA ARG A 197 -21.77 -22.97 -11.19
C ARG A 197 -22.61 -21.92 -10.46
N TRP A 198 -23.54 -21.26 -11.15
CA TRP A 198 -24.47 -20.32 -10.53
C TRP A 198 -25.43 -21.00 -9.55
N GLU A 199 -25.94 -22.20 -9.86
CA GLU A 199 -26.75 -22.96 -8.91
C GLU A 199 -25.93 -23.37 -7.66
N GLU A 200 -24.64 -23.68 -7.81
CA GLU A 200 -23.74 -23.91 -6.67
C GLU A 200 -23.57 -22.65 -5.81
N TRP A 201 -23.42 -21.48 -6.44
CA TRP A 201 -23.39 -20.17 -5.75
C TRP A 201 -24.68 -19.93 -4.97
N LEU A 202 -25.84 -20.17 -5.56
CA LEU A 202 -27.14 -20.04 -4.90
C LEU A 202 -27.27 -20.99 -3.68
N GLU A 203 -26.74 -22.22 -3.77
CA GLU A 203 -26.70 -23.15 -2.64
C GLU A 203 -25.76 -22.72 -1.52
N TYR A 204 -24.59 -22.20 -1.90
CA TYR A 204 -23.62 -21.72 -0.94
C TYR A 204 -24.14 -20.49 -0.21
N GLU A 205 -24.65 -19.50 -0.95
CA GLU A 205 -25.21 -18.28 -0.38
C GLU A 205 -26.39 -18.58 0.56
N ALA A 206 -27.25 -19.53 0.21
CA ALA A 206 -28.33 -19.97 1.08
C ALA A 206 -27.83 -20.57 2.42
N LYS A 207 -26.67 -21.23 2.44
CA LYS A 207 -26.06 -21.71 3.69
C LYS A 207 -25.46 -20.56 4.49
N VAL A 208 -24.83 -19.61 3.81
CA VAL A 208 -24.27 -18.39 4.43
C VAL A 208 -25.39 -17.60 5.08
N ILE A 209 -26.41 -17.19 4.33
CA ILE A 209 -27.47 -16.28 4.78
C ILE A 209 -28.30 -16.83 5.97
N GLN A 210 -28.41 -18.17 6.14
CA GLN A 210 -29.02 -18.77 7.35
C GLN A 210 -28.33 -18.32 8.64
N SER A 211 -27.05 -18.00 8.56
CA SER A 211 -26.25 -17.52 9.68
C SER A 211 -26.29 -15.99 9.84
N TYR A 212 -26.78 -15.23 8.85
CA TYR A 212 -26.79 -13.76 8.85
C TYR A 212 -28.23 -13.20 8.89
N GLY A 213 -28.38 -11.87 9.02
CA GLY A 213 -29.70 -11.20 9.06
C GLY A 213 -30.20 -10.77 10.45
N LYS A 214 -29.34 -10.87 11.49
CA LYS A 214 -29.66 -10.40 12.86
C LYS A 214 -29.11 -9.01 13.19
N GLY A 215 -28.44 -8.36 12.25
CA GLY A 215 -27.79 -7.05 12.44
C GLY A 215 -28.21 -6.01 11.39
N GLU A 216 -28.01 -4.75 11.74
CA GLU A 216 -28.42 -3.51 11.05
C GLU A 216 -27.55 -3.11 9.84
N THR A 217 -27.07 -4.08 9.05
CA THR A 217 -26.22 -3.82 7.84
C THR A 217 -26.90 -4.35 6.58
N ILE A 218 -26.56 -3.79 5.41
CA ILE A 218 -27.13 -4.14 4.10
C ILE A 218 -26.89 -5.60 3.75
N HIS A 219 -25.79 -6.24 4.14
CA HIS A 219 -25.62 -7.69 3.97
C HIS A 219 -25.83 -8.50 5.26
N GLY A 220 -26.05 -7.81 6.38
CA GLY A 220 -26.34 -8.39 7.69
C GLY A 220 -25.07 -8.80 8.41
N GLN A 221 -24.99 -8.50 9.71
CA GLN A 221 -23.94 -9.00 10.59
C GLN A 221 -24.48 -10.19 11.40
N ASN A 222 -23.64 -11.20 11.57
CA ASN A 222 -23.91 -12.27 12.52
C ASN A 222 -23.23 -11.94 13.85
N TYR A 223 -23.98 -11.44 14.82
CA TYR A 223 -23.47 -11.25 16.19
C TYR A 223 -23.00 -12.56 16.86
N ASN A 224 -23.35 -13.74 16.31
CA ASN A 224 -22.89 -15.04 16.79
C ASN A 224 -21.56 -15.54 16.19
N ILE A 225 -20.89 -14.80 15.29
CA ILE A 225 -19.51 -15.14 14.87
C ILE A 225 -18.49 -14.46 15.80
N LYS A 226 -18.68 -14.61 17.11
CA LYS A 226 -17.58 -14.45 18.08
C LYS A 226 -16.83 -15.76 18.31
N LEU A 227 -17.20 -16.83 17.62
CA LEU A 227 -16.47 -18.10 17.58
C LEU A 227 -16.02 -18.39 16.14
N ARG A 228 -15.19 -17.50 15.58
CA ARG A 228 -14.29 -17.89 14.50
C ARG A 228 -13.49 -19.07 15.04
N LYS A 229 -13.71 -20.29 14.53
CA LYS A 229 -12.83 -21.43 14.83
C LYS A 229 -11.41 -20.94 14.58
N LEU A 230 -10.63 -20.90 15.66
CA LEU A 230 -9.25 -20.48 15.66
C LEU A 230 -8.47 -21.57 14.92
N THR A 231 -8.51 -21.55 13.57
CA THR A 231 -7.73 -22.49 12.78
C THR A 231 -6.26 -22.20 13.03
N PHE A 232 -5.44 -23.24 13.15
CA PHE A 232 -3.99 -23.12 13.37
C PHE A 232 -3.36 -22.12 12.39
N GLU A 233 -3.81 -22.12 11.14
CA GLU A 233 -3.36 -21.19 10.09
C GLU A 233 -3.62 -19.71 10.43
N ASN A 234 -4.77 -19.37 11.03
CA ASN A 234 -5.10 -18.00 11.39
C ASN A 234 -4.25 -17.50 12.58
N ILE A 235 -3.97 -18.39 13.55
CA ILE A 235 -3.06 -18.10 14.68
C ILE A 235 -1.64 -17.96 14.17
N ALA A 236 -1.18 -18.88 13.31
CA ALA A 236 0.15 -18.88 12.75
C ALA A 236 0.38 -17.62 11.91
N ASN A 237 -0.56 -17.23 11.05
CA ASN A 237 -0.44 -16.01 10.25
C ASN A 237 -0.46 -14.75 11.12
N TRP A 238 -1.31 -14.70 12.15
CA TRP A 238 -1.30 -13.61 13.11
C TRP A 238 0.03 -13.55 13.88
N PHE A 239 0.52 -14.68 14.39
CA PHE A 239 1.79 -14.78 15.11
C PHE A 239 2.96 -14.37 14.23
N LEU A 240 3.08 -14.95 13.02
CA LEU A 240 4.18 -14.66 12.09
C LEU A 240 4.20 -13.17 11.72
N LYS A 241 3.04 -12.58 11.40
CA LYS A 241 2.96 -11.15 11.10
C LYS A 241 3.45 -10.31 12.27
N ASN A 242 2.99 -10.59 13.48
CA ASN A 242 3.40 -9.83 14.67
C ASN A 242 4.84 -10.11 15.09
N PHE A 243 5.35 -11.33 14.88
CA PHE A 243 6.74 -11.72 15.14
C PHE A 243 7.70 -10.95 14.24
N PHE A 244 7.45 -10.92 12.92
CA PHE A 244 8.30 -10.18 11.98
C PHE A 244 8.21 -8.67 12.22
N GLN A 245 7.03 -8.13 12.56
CA GLN A 245 6.90 -6.73 12.97
C GLN A 245 7.68 -6.43 14.26
N GLY A 246 7.59 -7.32 15.26
CA GLY A 246 8.39 -7.25 16.47
C GLY A 246 9.89 -7.31 16.18
N LEU A 247 10.33 -8.17 15.25
CA LEU A 247 11.72 -8.29 14.83
C LEU A 247 12.23 -7.02 14.16
N VAL A 248 11.42 -6.34 13.35
CA VAL A 248 11.81 -5.06 12.73
C VAL A 248 12.04 -3.96 13.78
N ILE A 249 11.27 -3.97 14.87
CA ILE A 249 11.39 -2.99 15.95
C ILE A 249 12.55 -3.34 16.89
N ILE A 250 12.58 -4.58 17.38
CA ILE A 250 13.52 -5.04 18.40
C ILE A 250 14.88 -5.38 17.79
N GLY A 251 14.92 -5.87 16.55
CA GLY A 251 16.14 -6.33 15.87
C GLY A 251 17.26 -5.30 15.86
N PRO A 252 17.04 -4.06 15.36
CA PRO A 252 18.06 -3.01 15.37
C PRO A 252 18.54 -2.64 16.77
N ILE A 253 17.63 -2.58 17.76
CA ILE A 253 17.95 -2.25 19.15
C ILE A 253 18.81 -3.36 19.77
N GLY A 254 18.37 -4.61 19.64
CA GLY A 254 19.09 -5.78 20.14
C GLY A 254 20.46 -5.93 19.48
N LEU A 255 20.56 -5.74 18.16
CA LEU A 255 21.84 -5.75 17.45
C LEU A 255 22.77 -4.64 17.94
N THR A 256 22.26 -3.43 18.17
CA THR A 256 23.06 -2.31 18.69
C THR A 256 23.61 -2.62 20.08
N ILE A 257 22.76 -3.11 20.99
CA ILE A 257 23.17 -3.52 22.34
C ILE A 257 24.21 -4.64 22.26
N PHE A 258 23.98 -5.64 21.41
CA PHE A 258 24.91 -6.75 21.20
C PHE A 258 26.28 -6.26 20.71
N VAL A 259 26.33 -5.37 19.72
CA VAL A 259 27.58 -4.82 19.18
C VAL A 259 28.33 -4.00 20.24
N ILE A 260 27.63 -3.13 20.98
CA ILE A 260 28.25 -2.35 22.07
C ILE A 260 28.83 -3.28 23.13
N TRP A 261 28.04 -4.27 23.58
CA TRP A 261 28.48 -5.26 24.55
C TRP A 261 29.70 -6.05 24.03
N TYR A 262 29.67 -6.49 22.77
CA TYR A 262 30.78 -7.21 22.14
C TYR A 262 32.06 -6.37 22.10
N VAL A 263 31.98 -5.10 21.72
CA VAL A 263 33.15 -4.20 21.65
C VAL A 263 33.74 -3.97 23.05
N VAL A 264 32.90 -3.65 24.03
CA VAL A 264 33.34 -3.39 25.41
C VAL A 264 34.00 -4.64 26.00
N THR A 265 33.35 -5.80 25.90
CA THR A 265 33.88 -7.06 26.44
C THR A 265 35.13 -7.53 25.72
N SER A 266 35.25 -7.29 24.41
CA SER A 266 36.47 -7.62 23.64
C SER A 266 37.69 -6.88 24.17
N ILE A 267 37.54 -5.60 24.54
CA ILE A 267 38.64 -4.79 25.11
C ILE A 267 38.89 -5.15 26.57
N ASP A 268 37.84 -5.38 27.36
CA ASP A 268 37.95 -5.81 28.74
C ASP A 268 38.69 -7.14 28.92
N ASN A 269 38.54 -8.05 27.96
CA ASN A 269 39.26 -9.32 27.94
C ASN A 269 40.79 -9.18 27.74
N ILE A 270 41.30 -7.98 27.41
CA ILE A 270 42.75 -7.71 27.38
C ILE A 270 43.34 -7.77 28.80
N ILE A 271 42.58 -7.31 29.81
CA ILE A 271 42.99 -7.36 31.23
C ILE A 271 41.83 -7.94 32.07
N PRO A 272 41.63 -9.27 32.06
CA PRO A 272 40.48 -9.91 32.68
C PRO A 272 40.38 -9.69 34.20
N SER A 273 41.52 -9.48 34.87
CA SER A 273 41.56 -9.23 36.32
C SER A 273 40.81 -7.96 36.72
N VAL A 274 40.96 -6.88 35.95
CA VAL A 274 40.31 -5.59 36.20
C VAL A 274 38.84 -5.63 35.77
N ALA A 275 38.56 -6.24 34.61
CA ALA A 275 37.21 -6.36 34.09
C ALA A 275 36.27 -7.20 34.98
N LYS A 276 36.82 -8.17 35.73
CA LYS A 276 36.06 -8.98 36.68
C LYS A 276 35.53 -8.17 37.87
N GLU A 277 36.28 -7.18 38.32
CA GLU A 277 35.87 -6.31 39.45
C GLU A 277 34.93 -5.20 39.00
N ILE A 278 35.25 -4.55 37.87
CA ILE A 278 34.44 -3.45 37.31
C ILE A 278 34.32 -3.65 35.80
N PRO A 279 33.20 -4.22 35.31
CA PRO A 279 32.94 -4.36 33.88
C PRO A 279 32.95 -2.99 33.17
N GLY A 280 33.63 -2.90 32.04
CA GLY A 280 33.81 -1.71 31.21
C GLY A 280 34.99 -0.80 31.60
N LEU A 281 35.69 -1.08 32.70
CA LEU A 281 36.76 -0.19 33.18
C LEU A 281 37.99 -0.21 32.27
N VAL A 282 38.37 -1.37 31.73
CA VAL A 282 39.53 -1.48 30.84
C VAL A 282 39.23 -0.76 29.53
N PHE A 283 38.00 -0.91 29.01
CA PHE A 283 37.51 -0.14 27.86
C PHE A 283 37.63 1.37 28.06
N ILE A 284 37.06 1.92 29.15
CA ILE A 284 37.12 3.36 29.45
C ILE A 284 38.57 3.82 29.63
N SER A 285 39.36 3.06 30.39
CA SER A 285 40.78 3.38 30.64
C SER A 285 41.58 3.42 29.35
N THR A 286 41.30 2.52 28.40
CA THR A 286 41.94 2.49 27.08
C THR A 286 41.59 3.74 26.27
N ILE A 287 40.34 4.19 26.27
CA ILE A 287 39.93 5.43 25.60
C ILE A 287 40.65 6.65 26.21
N VAL A 288 40.64 6.75 27.54
CA VAL A 288 41.29 7.87 28.25
C VAL A 288 42.79 7.87 27.97
N PHE A 289 43.44 6.71 28.04
CA PHE A 289 44.87 6.56 27.78
C PHE A 289 45.23 6.95 26.34
N THR A 290 44.49 6.46 25.34
CA THR A 290 44.73 6.80 23.92
C THR A 290 44.49 8.28 23.64
N ALA A 291 43.47 8.90 24.26
CA ALA A 291 43.23 10.34 24.17
C ALA A 291 44.38 11.16 24.78
N ILE A 292 44.91 10.75 25.94
CA ILE A 292 46.08 11.38 26.56
C ILE A 292 47.29 11.27 25.65
N LEU A 293 47.56 10.08 25.09
CA LEU A 293 48.67 9.88 24.14
C LEU A 293 48.55 10.80 22.92
N GLY A 294 47.35 10.92 22.34
CA GLY A 294 47.09 11.82 21.22
C GLY A 294 47.33 13.30 21.57
N TYR A 295 46.84 13.73 22.74
CA TYR A 295 47.04 15.10 23.22
C TYR A 295 48.53 15.41 23.48
N LEU A 296 49.25 14.49 24.13
CA LEU A 296 50.68 14.64 24.40
C LEU A 296 51.50 14.67 23.12
N GLY A 297 51.19 13.81 22.15
CA GLY A 297 51.87 13.76 20.86
C GLY A 297 51.71 15.03 20.02
N ASN A 298 50.55 15.69 20.11
CA ASN A 298 50.31 16.90 19.32
C ASN A 298 50.85 18.18 19.98
N LYS A 299 50.74 18.30 21.31
CA LYS A 299 51.00 19.56 22.06
C LYS A 299 52.40 19.70 22.64
N PHE A 300 53.08 18.61 23.02
CA PHE A 300 54.41 18.68 23.63
C PHE A 300 55.51 18.34 22.63
N VAL A 301 56.58 19.15 22.62
CA VAL A 301 57.75 18.97 21.72
C VAL A 301 58.40 17.60 21.92
N VAL A 302 58.54 17.16 23.18
CA VAL A 302 59.10 15.85 23.54
C VAL A 302 58.21 14.70 23.06
N GLY A 303 56.89 14.87 23.14
CA GLY A 303 55.92 13.89 22.64
C GLY A 303 56.07 13.70 21.13
N ARG A 304 56.08 14.80 20.37
CA ARG A 304 56.27 14.76 18.91
C ARG A 304 57.58 14.10 18.51
N PHE A 305 58.69 14.44 19.20
CA PHE A 305 59.99 13.81 18.95
C PHE A 305 59.95 12.28 19.18
N PHE A 306 59.33 11.83 20.27
CA PHE A 306 59.21 10.41 20.58
C PHE A 306 58.34 9.67 19.56
N PHE A 307 57.18 10.22 19.19
CA PHE A 307 56.31 9.65 18.17
C PHE A 307 57.01 9.57 16.80
N ASP A 308 57.66 10.64 16.35
CA ASP A 308 58.39 10.65 15.08
C ASP A 308 59.57 9.66 15.07
N ALA A 309 60.23 9.47 16.22
CA ALA A 309 61.32 8.49 16.36
C ALA A 309 60.79 7.05 16.27
N MET A 310 59.68 6.75 16.95
CA MET A 310 59.02 5.44 16.85
C MET A 310 58.50 5.17 15.44
N ASP A 311 57.90 6.17 14.81
CA ASP A 311 57.38 6.09 13.44
C ASP A 311 58.50 5.72 12.45
N ARG A 312 59.62 6.45 12.51
CA ARG A 312 60.81 6.16 11.70
C ARG A 312 61.41 4.78 11.97
N LEU A 313 61.40 4.33 13.23
CA LEU A 313 61.90 3.00 13.59
C LEU A 313 61.07 1.91 12.92
N LEU A 314 59.74 2.00 13.02
CA LEU A 314 58.82 1.02 12.44
C LEU A 314 58.86 1.02 10.91
N GLU A 315 58.93 2.20 10.28
CA GLU A 315 59.04 2.33 8.82
C GLU A 315 60.38 1.83 8.26
N LYS A 316 61.47 1.90 9.04
CA LYS A 316 62.80 1.42 8.62
C LYS A 316 63.06 -0.04 8.95
N THR A 317 62.27 -0.65 9.84
CA THR A 317 62.47 -2.04 10.24
C THR A 317 62.02 -2.98 9.09
N PRO A 318 62.94 -3.78 8.50
CA PRO A 318 62.61 -4.73 7.44
C PRO A 318 61.53 -5.71 7.91
N GLY A 319 60.59 -6.06 7.04
CA GLY A 319 59.42 -6.87 7.39
C GLY A 319 58.30 -6.06 8.04
N VAL A 320 58.59 -5.35 9.14
CA VAL A 320 57.59 -4.56 9.89
C VAL A 320 56.97 -3.45 9.04
N LYS A 321 57.78 -2.75 8.22
CA LYS A 321 57.30 -1.67 7.35
C LYS A 321 56.15 -2.08 6.41
N HIS A 322 56.14 -3.34 5.98
CA HIS A 322 55.11 -3.86 5.05
C HIS A 322 53.75 -4.07 5.72
N ILE A 323 53.72 -4.12 7.05
CA ILE A 323 52.50 -4.17 7.85
C ILE A 323 52.17 -2.77 8.36
N TYR A 324 53.16 -2.11 8.96
CA TYR A 324 52.96 -0.83 9.64
C TYR A 324 52.50 0.28 8.69
N THR A 325 53.19 0.49 7.55
CA THR A 325 52.87 1.59 6.63
C THR A 325 51.46 1.44 6.03
N PRO A 326 51.04 0.29 5.47
CA PRO A 326 49.66 0.12 5.01
C PRO A 326 48.62 0.29 6.12
N THR A 327 48.87 -0.24 7.33
CA THR A 327 47.95 -0.07 8.46
C THR A 327 47.83 1.41 8.85
N LYS A 328 48.95 2.13 8.95
CA LYS A 328 48.98 3.57 9.25
C LYS A 328 48.25 4.38 8.17
N ASP A 329 48.50 4.09 6.90
CA ASP A 329 47.86 4.79 5.78
C ASP A 329 46.34 4.60 5.81
N VAL A 330 45.87 3.36 6.00
CA VAL A 330 44.43 3.07 6.15
C VAL A 330 43.85 3.80 7.35
N MET A 331 44.49 3.76 8.52
CA MET A 331 43.97 4.45 9.72
C MET A 331 43.92 5.97 9.54
N SER A 332 44.96 6.54 8.92
CA SER A 332 45.02 7.98 8.62
C SER A 332 43.97 8.43 7.59
N SER A 333 43.48 7.51 6.75
CA SER A 333 42.39 7.82 5.80
C SER A 333 41.03 8.02 6.47
N PHE A 334 40.83 7.51 7.70
CA PHE A 334 39.61 7.68 8.50
C PHE A 334 39.74 8.81 9.54
N VAL A 335 40.94 9.08 10.06
CA VAL A 335 41.18 9.99 11.20
C VAL A 335 42.20 11.08 10.85
N GLY A 336 41.95 12.33 11.29
CA GLY A 336 42.83 13.49 11.07
C GLY A 336 42.36 14.42 9.95
N ASP A 337 43.25 15.30 9.48
CA ASP A 337 42.94 16.34 8.48
C ASP A 337 42.95 15.83 7.03
N LYS A 338 43.40 14.59 6.80
CA LYS A 338 43.54 13.96 5.47
C LYS A 338 42.48 12.88 5.18
N LYS A 339 41.26 13.04 5.69
CA LYS A 339 40.17 12.05 5.50
C LYS A 339 39.83 11.88 4.03
N LYS A 340 39.94 10.65 3.51
CA LYS A 340 39.76 10.34 2.07
C LYS A 340 38.35 9.90 1.68
N PHE A 341 37.42 9.81 2.63
CA PHE A 341 36.02 9.42 2.42
C PHE A 341 35.01 10.56 2.68
N ASN A 342 35.48 11.81 2.67
CA ASN A 342 34.65 12.98 2.98
C ASN A 342 34.04 13.66 1.75
N ASP A 343 34.50 13.31 0.54
CA ASP A 343 34.13 13.97 -0.71
C ASP A 343 33.23 13.03 -1.55
N PRO A 344 31.90 13.01 -1.31
CA PRO A 344 30.98 12.19 -2.10
C PRO A 344 30.80 12.77 -3.51
N VAL A 345 30.86 11.90 -4.52
CA VAL A 345 30.73 12.23 -5.93
C VAL A 345 29.77 11.28 -6.64
N TRP A 346 29.00 11.81 -7.59
CA TRP A 346 28.35 11.04 -8.63
C TRP A 346 29.38 10.65 -9.67
N VAL A 347 29.50 9.36 -9.96
CA VAL A 347 30.39 8.86 -11.01
C VAL A 347 29.58 8.27 -12.14
N LYS A 348 29.83 8.74 -13.36
CA LYS A 348 29.28 8.15 -14.59
C LYS A 348 29.99 6.84 -14.86
N THR A 349 29.32 5.72 -14.61
CA THR A 349 29.88 4.37 -14.80
C THR A 349 29.52 3.75 -16.15
N ASN A 350 28.53 4.30 -16.84
CA ASN A 350 28.17 3.91 -18.20
C ASN A 350 27.62 5.13 -18.97
N GLU A 351 27.88 5.19 -20.27
CA GLU A 351 27.39 6.25 -21.14
C GLU A 351 26.08 5.89 -21.84
N ASN A 352 25.90 4.62 -22.25
CA ASN A 352 24.71 4.18 -22.97
C ASN A 352 24.26 2.76 -22.54
N PRO A 353 23.17 2.63 -21.75
CA PRO A 353 22.42 3.72 -21.11
C PRO A 353 23.29 4.48 -20.10
N GLU A 354 22.96 5.75 -19.89
CA GLU A 354 23.64 6.58 -18.90
C GLU A 354 23.38 6.06 -17.48
N ILE A 355 24.45 5.70 -16.75
CA ILE A 355 24.36 5.16 -15.38
C ILE A 355 25.29 5.96 -14.46
N TRP A 356 24.74 6.42 -13.35
CA TRP A 356 25.47 7.11 -12.28
C TRP A 356 25.47 6.29 -11.00
N ARG A 357 26.58 6.33 -10.26
CA ARG A 357 26.72 5.72 -8.94
C ARG A 357 27.30 6.69 -7.95
N ILE A 358 26.93 6.57 -6.67
CA ILE A 358 27.61 7.29 -5.60
C ILE A 358 28.98 6.65 -5.38
N GLY A 359 30.00 7.50 -5.31
CA GLY A 359 31.35 7.15 -4.91
C GLY A 359 31.96 8.20 -3.99
N PHE A 360 33.18 7.92 -3.53
CA PHE A 360 33.98 8.80 -2.69
C PHE A 360 35.31 9.06 -3.36
N LEU A 361 35.62 10.34 -3.61
CA LEU A 361 36.87 10.74 -4.24
C LEU A 361 38.03 10.48 -3.27
N THR A 362 38.84 9.46 -3.54
CA THR A 362 39.94 9.03 -2.66
C THR A 362 41.30 9.58 -3.09
N GLN A 363 41.47 9.86 -4.39
CA GLN A 363 42.65 10.56 -4.94
C GLN A 363 42.21 11.56 -6.00
N LYS A 364 42.63 12.82 -5.86
CA LYS A 364 42.29 13.92 -6.78
C LYS A 364 43.12 13.93 -8.06
N GLU A 365 44.26 13.24 -8.08
CA GLU A 365 45.14 13.15 -9.25
C GLU A 365 45.91 11.82 -9.22
N MET A 366 46.10 11.21 -10.39
CA MET A 366 46.80 9.94 -10.59
C MET A 366 48.09 10.11 -11.41
N ALA A 367 48.79 11.23 -11.22
CA ALA A 367 50.03 11.55 -11.95
C ALA A 367 51.16 10.54 -11.71
N ASP A 368 51.23 9.95 -10.51
CA ASP A 368 52.25 8.95 -10.14
C ASP A 368 52.20 7.66 -10.98
N VAL A 369 51.11 7.44 -11.71
CA VAL A 369 50.90 6.31 -12.61
C VAL A 369 50.67 6.75 -14.07
N GLU A 370 51.18 7.93 -14.43
CA GLU A 370 51.11 8.51 -15.79
C GLU A 370 49.66 8.72 -16.29
N LYS A 371 48.69 8.87 -15.37
CA LYS A 371 47.28 9.12 -15.68
C LYS A 371 46.88 10.55 -15.30
N HIS A 372 47.38 11.51 -16.07
CA HIS A 372 47.00 12.92 -15.94
C HIS A 372 45.50 13.10 -16.23
N ASN A 373 44.81 13.96 -15.46
CA ASN A 373 43.36 14.20 -15.50
C ASN A 373 42.47 13.02 -15.08
N TYR A 374 43.05 11.96 -14.50
CA TYR A 374 42.29 10.89 -13.88
C TYR A 374 42.28 11.01 -12.36
N VAL A 375 41.17 10.57 -11.78
CA VAL A 375 40.91 10.53 -10.34
C VAL A 375 40.60 9.12 -9.90
N ALA A 376 40.92 8.78 -8.65
CA ALA A 376 40.50 7.52 -8.05
C ALA A 376 39.23 7.72 -7.22
N VAL A 377 38.22 6.90 -7.48
CA VAL A 377 36.95 6.93 -6.76
C VAL A 377 36.65 5.57 -6.16
N TYR A 378 36.34 5.54 -4.86
CA TYR A 378 35.84 4.35 -4.19
C TYR A 378 34.32 4.25 -4.36
N LEU A 379 33.83 3.11 -4.85
CA LEU A 379 32.43 2.79 -5.04
C LEU A 379 32.01 1.71 -4.03
N PRO A 380 31.20 2.04 -3.01
CA PRO A 380 30.71 1.06 -2.06
C PRO A 380 29.76 0.05 -2.71
N HIS A 381 29.77 -1.20 -2.24
CA HIS A 381 28.75 -2.19 -2.55
C HIS A 381 27.52 -1.98 -1.66
N SER A 382 26.33 -2.22 -2.23
CA SER A 382 25.10 -2.28 -1.46
C SER A 382 25.05 -3.55 -0.61
N TYR A 383 24.59 -3.41 0.63
CA TYR A 383 24.48 -4.46 1.65
C TYR A 383 25.81 -5.12 2.05
N ALA A 384 26.94 -4.47 1.80
CA ALA A 384 28.26 -4.98 2.18
C ALA A 384 29.20 -3.86 2.66
N ILE A 385 30.21 -4.24 3.45
CA ILE A 385 31.32 -3.38 3.88
C ILE A 385 32.51 -3.63 2.95
N SER A 386 32.30 -3.46 1.64
CA SER A 386 33.32 -3.60 0.60
C SER A 386 32.96 -2.72 -0.59
N GLY A 387 33.86 -2.63 -1.59
CA GLY A 387 33.63 -1.80 -2.76
C GLY A 387 34.73 -1.95 -3.80
N TRP A 388 34.59 -1.21 -4.89
CA TRP A 388 35.60 -1.10 -5.93
C TRP A 388 36.33 0.23 -5.83
N VAL A 389 37.58 0.24 -6.27
CA VAL A 389 38.24 1.49 -6.65
C VAL A 389 38.24 1.54 -8.17
N ILE A 390 37.73 2.64 -8.74
CA ILE A 390 37.80 2.91 -10.17
C ILE A 390 38.68 4.12 -10.41
N VAL A 391 39.34 4.13 -11.57
CA VAL A 391 40.10 5.26 -12.07
C VAL A 391 39.37 5.80 -13.29
N THR A 392 38.94 7.06 -13.25
CA THR A 392 38.13 7.68 -14.32
C THR A 392 38.57 9.12 -14.55
N GLU A 393 38.24 9.69 -15.71
CA GLU A 393 38.52 11.10 -15.99
C GLU A 393 37.71 12.01 -15.06
N GLU A 394 38.29 13.15 -14.66
CA GLU A 394 37.62 14.12 -13.79
C GLU A 394 36.25 14.59 -14.36
N LYS A 395 36.12 14.68 -15.69
CA LYS A 395 34.85 15.04 -16.35
C LYS A 395 33.69 14.06 -16.09
N ASN A 396 34.00 12.82 -15.70
CA ASN A 396 33.02 11.76 -15.45
C ASN A 396 32.49 11.78 -14.02
N ILE A 397 32.98 12.69 -13.17
CA ILE A 397 32.52 12.84 -11.80
C ILE A 397 31.82 14.18 -11.60
N LYS A 398 30.85 14.22 -10.69
CA LYS A 398 30.18 15.44 -10.23
C LYS A 398 30.09 15.42 -8.71
N PRO A 399 30.43 16.49 -7.98
CA PRO A 399 30.23 16.55 -6.54
C PRO A 399 28.76 16.29 -6.17
N VAL A 400 28.52 15.52 -5.11
CA VAL A 400 27.17 15.36 -4.57
C VAL A 400 26.81 16.63 -3.79
N VAL A 401 25.71 17.27 -4.17
CA VAL A 401 25.20 18.48 -3.50
C VAL A 401 24.02 18.10 -2.59
N GLY A 402 23.97 18.65 -1.38
CA GLY A 402 22.87 18.44 -0.44
C GLY A 402 22.95 17.18 0.41
N MET A 403 24.05 16.43 0.37
CA MET A 403 24.28 15.26 1.23
C MET A 403 25.59 15.40 2.00
N THR A 404 25.59 14.95 3.25
CA THR A 404 26.85 14.71 3.99
C THR A 404 27.51 13.43 3.45
N ALA A 405 28.81 13.27 3.67
CA ALA A 405 29.51 12.01 3.37
C ALA A 405 28.84 10.79 4.04
N ALA A 406 28.35 10.95 5.27
CA ALA A 406 27.64 9.90 5.99
C ALA A 406 26.31 9.54 5.32
N SER A 407 25.51 10.54 4.92
CA SER A 407 24.26 10.32 4.19
C SER A 407 24.50 9.66 2.83
N ALA A 408 25.55 10.06 2.11
CA ALA A 408 25.95 9.45 0.84
C ALA A 408 26.37 7.98 1.02
N MET A 409 27.12 7.68 2.09
CA MET A 409 27.54 6.31 2.41
C MET A 409 26.32 5.45 2.77
N LYS A 410 25.40 5.98 3.58
CA LYS A 410 24.13 5.33 3.94
C LYS A 410 23.31 5.03 2.69
N PHE A 411 23.20 5.97 1.75
CA PHE A 411 22.50 5.75 0.49
C PHE A 411 23.13 4.62 -0.33
N ALA A 412 24.45 4.66 -0.55
CA ALA A 412 25.17 3.67 -1.35
C ALA A 412 25.07 2.25 -0.74
N VAL A 413 25.36 2.12 0.56
CA VAL A 413 25.37 0.82 1.26
C VAL A 413 23.95 0.28 1.48
N SER A 414 22.92 1.13 1.61
CA SER A 414 21.53 0.66 1.68
C SER A 414 20.92 0.28 0.32
N GLY A 415 21.67 0.41 -0.77
CA GLY A 415 21.12 0.19 -2.11
C GLY A 415 20.04 1.21 -2.49
N GLY A 416 20.11 2.42 -1.93
CA GLY A 416 19.18 3.52 -2.18
C GLY A 416 17.92 3.53 -1.31
N VAL A 417 17.70 2.51 -0.46
CA VAL A 417 16.49 2.40 0.38
C VAL A 417 16.41 3.52 1.43
N ALA A 418 17.55 3.99 1.93
CA ALA A 418 17.59 5.05 2.94
C ALA A 418 17.16 6.44 2.43
N GLY A 419 16.95 6.61 1.12
CA GLY A 419 16.55 7.89 0.52
C GLY A 419 17.63 8.99 0.58
N PHE A 420 17.27 10.18 0.09
CA PHE A 420 18.18 11.33 -0.10
C PHE A 420 18.09 12.41 1.00
N HIS A 421 17.29 12.20 2.04
CA HIS A 421 17.03 13.26 3.02
C HIS A 421 18.18 13.41 4.02
N SER A 422 18.65 14.65 4.18
CA SER A 422 19.44 15.06 5.34
C SER A 422 18.68 14.68 6.61
N ASP A 423 19.38 14.31 7.68
CA ASP A 423 18.81 13.76 8.92
C ASP A 423 17.86 14.71 9.69
N ASP A 424 17.39 15.80 9.08
CA ASP A 424 16.41 16.75 9.62
C ASP A 424 14.94 16.28 9.51
N ASN A 425 14.66 15.12 8.92
CA ASN A 425 13.31 14.54 8.92
C ASN A 425 13.36 13.04 9.23
N ILE A 426 13.43 12.73 10.53
CA ILE A 426 13.01 11.43 11.05
C ILE A 426 11.63 11.13 10.49
N PHE A 427 11.49 9.94 9.92
CA PHE A 427 10.29 9.34 9.36
C PHE A 427 9.02 9.68 10.20
N LYS A 428 8.36 10.80 9.90
CA LYS A 428 6.95 10.98 10.24
C LYS A 428 6.20 10.14 9.23
N ALA A 429 5.51 9.11 9.71
CA ALA A 429 4.41 8.52 8.93
C ALA A 429 3.57 9.67 8.36
N PRO A 430 3.18 9.64 7.08
CA PRO A 430 2.55 10.80 6.46
C PRO A 430 1.32 11.19 7.29
N GLU A 431 1.40 12.34 7.95
CA GLU A 431 0.20 13.09 8.31
C GLU A 431 -0.59 13.21 7.01
N GLN A 432 -1.88 12.86 7.06
CA GLN A 432 -2.80 13.08 5.97
C GLN A 432 -2.88 14.59 5.70
N GLN A 433 -1.91 15.11 4.95
CA GLN A 433 -1.99 16.41 4.32
C GLN A 433 -3.10 16.29 3.28
N GLY A 434 -4.22 16.94 3.59
CA GLY A 434 -5.33 17.08 2.66
C GLY A 434 -4.79 17.49 1.30
N PHE A 435 -5.14 16.71 0.29
CA PHE A 435 -4.93 17.02 -1.11
C PHE A 435 -5.52 18.40 -1.41
N LYS A 436 -4.69 19.46 -1.35
CA LYS A 436 -4.95 20.70 -2.08
C LYS A 436 -4.35 20.52 -3.45
N THR A 437 -5.15 19.97 -4.36
CA THR A 437 -4.85 19.98 -5.79
C THR A 437 -4.94 21.42 -6.28
N HIS A 438 -3.80 22.05 -6.51
CA HIS A 438 -3.71 23.22 -7.39
C HIS A 438 -3.61 22.71 -8.82
N TYR A 439 -4.74 22.37 -9.43
CA TYR A 439 -4.86 22.33 -10.88
C TYR A 439 -5.26 23.73 -11.35
N PRO A 440 -4.62 24.30 -12.40
CA PRO A 440 -5.18 25.47 -13.03
C PRO A 440 -6.53 25.07 -13.61
N LEU A 441 -7.60 25.67 -13.10
CA LEU A 441 -8.97 25.55 -13.61
C LEU A 441 -9.00 26.03 -15.08
N MET A 442 -8.70 25.13 -16.01
CA MET A 442 -9.05 25.32 -17.40
C MET A 442 -10.56 25.15 -17.48
N ASN A 443 -11.26 26.25 -17.74
CA ASN A 443 -12.71 26.34 -17.84
C ASN A 443 -13.25 25.35 -18.90
N LEU A 444 -13.63 24.13 -18.48
CA LEU A 444 -14.20 23.09 -19.35
C LEU A 444 -15.44 23.57 -20.12
N LYS A 445 -16.18 24.55 -19.58
CA LYS A 445 -17.34 25.17 -20.26
C LYS A 445 -16.97 25.87 -21.57
N LEU A 446 -15.78 26.48 -21.67
CA LEU A 446 -15.34 27.15 -22.92
C LEU A 446 -14.83 26.16 -23.97
N PHE A 447 -14.31 25.01 -23.54
CA PHE A 447 -13.80 23.99 -24.45
C PHE A 447 -14.93 23.18 -25.12
N GLN A 448 -15.98 22.84 -24.37
CA GLN A 448 -17.17 22.19 -24.94
C GLN A 448 -17.95 23.10 -25.89
N ILE A 449 -18.05 24.41 -25.60
CA ILE A 449 -18.72 25.37 -26.50
C ILE A 449 -17.94 25.55 -27.82
N LYS A 450 -16.60 25.56 -27.78
CA LYS A 450 -15.78 25.65 -29.01
C LYS A 450 -15.88 24.41 -29.88
N ILE A 451 -15.95 23.21 -29.29
CA ILE A 451 -16.14 21.96 -30.04
C ILE A 451 -17.54 21.93 -30.66
N LEU A 452 -18.58 22.28 -29.90
CA LEU A 452 -19.96 22.32 -30.41
C LEU A 452 -20.14 23.34 -31.54
N TYR A 453 -19.53 24.53 -31.43
CA TYR A 453 -19.59 25.56 -32.47
C TYR A 453 -18.87 25.14 -33.76
N LYS A 454 -17.73 24.43 -33.63
CA LYS A 454 -16.96 23.94 -34.79
C LYS A 454 -17.67 22.80 -35.52
N THR A 455 -18.36 21.92 -34.77
CA THR A 455 -19.20 20.86 -35.34
C THR A 455 -20.45 21.42 -36.03
N ILE A 456 -21.08 22.46 -35.46
CA ILE A 456 -22.25 23.11 -36.07
C ILE A 456 -21.87 23.86 -37.35
N GLN A 457 -20.70 24.53 -37.40
CA GLN A 457 -20.22 25.20 -38.61
C GLN A 457 -19.89 24.21 -39.74
N GLN A 458 -19.36 23.02 -39.42
CA GLN A 458 -19.10 21.96 -40.41
C GLN A 458 -20.36 21.27 -40.95
N ILE A 459 -21.49 21.36 -40.25
CA ILE A 459 -22.78 20.83 -40.71
C ILE A 459 -23.55 21.87 -41.55
N LEU A 460 -23.21 23.17 -41.41
CA LEU A 460 -23.86 24.28 -42.09
C LEU A 460 -23.09 24.83 -43.31
N SER A 461 -21.89 24.32 -43.59
CA SER A 461 -21.12 24.51 -44.83
C SER A 461 -21.21 23.26 -45.70
#